data_AF-A0A349R017-F1
#
_entry.id   AF-A0A349R017-F1
#
_cell.length_a   1.000
_cell.length_b   1.000
_cell.length_c   1.000
_cell.angle_alpha   90.00
_cell.angle_beta   90.00
_cell.angle_gamma   90.00
#
_symmetry.space_group_name_H-M   'P 1'
#
loop_
_entity.id
_entity.type
_entity.pdbx_description
1 polymer ?
#
loop_
_entity_poly.entity_id
_entity_poly.type
_entity_poly.pdbx_seq_one_letter_code
_entity_poly.pdbx_strand_id
1 'polypeptide(L)' 'NRICRKKRSTSCGTINRGRILLEAERLLYHTFKTVKEIAFELGFENVPYFSTFFKANKGMSPEEFRKNC' A
#
# COMPACT_ATOMS: atom_id res chain seq x y z
N ASN A 1 25.14 18.73 -8.15
CA ASN A 1 24.40 17.48 -7.85
C ASN A 1 23.75 17.55 -6.46
N ARG A 2 22.48 17.98 -6.38
CA ARG A 2 21.72 18.16 -5.13
C ARG A 2 20.88 16.91 -4.85
N ILE A 3 21.53 15.82 -4.43
CA ILE A 3 20.84 14.61 -3.97
C ILE A 3 20.46 14.84 -2.50
N CYS A 4 19.39 15.61 -2.27
CA CYS A 4 18.81 15.79 -0.95
C CYS A 4 18.05 14.51 -0.55
N ARG A 5 18.59 13.82 0.46
CA ARG A 5 18.06 12.62 1.11
C ARG A 5 16.58 12.80 1.52
N LYS A 6 15.65 12.14 0.83
CA LYS A 6 14.28 11.91 1.36
C LYS A 6 14.23 10.61 2.17
N LYS A 7 15.08 10.48 3.20
CA LYS A 7 14.80 9.52 4.29
C LYS A 7 13.78 10.19 5.18
N ARG A 8 12.52 9.94 4.84
CA ARG A 8 11.36 10.57 5.46
C ARG A 8 11.33 10.11 6.93
N SER A 9 11.66 11.03 7.83
CA SER A 9 11.53 10.93 9.28
C SER A 9 10.06 10.75 9.64
N THR A 10 9.63 9.53 9.97
CA THR A 10 8.42 9.33 10.76
C THR A 10 8.66 8.11 11.64
N SER A 11 8.69 8.38 12.95
CA SER A 11 8.91 7.51 14.10
C SER A 11 8.68 6.00 13.89
N CYS A 12 9.70 5.25 14.32
CA CYS A 12 9.63 3.85 14.71
C CYS A 12 8.33 3.57 15.47
N GLY A 13 7.53 2.60 15.01
CA GLY A 13 6.30 2.12 15.67
C GLY A 13 4.97 2.62 15.11
N THR A 14 4.92 3.73 14.37
CA THR A 14 3.65 4.23 13.82
C THR A 14 3.50 3.82 12.35
N ILE A 15 2.65 2.81 12.10
CA ILE A 15 2.18 2.43 10.76
C ILE A 15 1.63 3.70 10.07
N ASN A 16 2.45 4.32 9.23
CA ASN A 16 2.06 5.54 8.51
C ASN A 16 1.13 5.14 7.36
N ARG A 17 -0.18 5.12 7.63
CA ARG A 17 -1.25 4.69 6.72
C ARG A 17 -1.11 5.30 5.32
N GLY A 18 -0.74 6.58 5.23
CA GLY A 18 -0.55 7.26 3.95
C GLY A 18 0.62 6.72 3.11
N ARG A 19 1.70 6.22 3.74
CA ARG A 19 2.79 5.55 3.02
C ARG A 19 2.38 4.18 2.51
N ILE A 20 1.71 3.41 3.36
CA ILE A 20 1.23 2.08 3.01
C ILE A 20 0.24 2.15 1.86
N LEU A 21 -0.67 3.14 1.90
CA LEU A 21 -1.62 3.35 0.81
C LEU A 21 -0.90 3.65 -0.51
N LEU A 22 0.06 4.59 -0.51
CA LEU A 22 0.81 4.94 -1.71
C LEU A 22 1.59 3.74 -2.29
N GLU A 23 2.22 2.95 -1.42
CA GLU A 23 2.96 1.76 -1.85
C GLU A 23 2.00 0.67 -2.34
N ALA A 24 0.84 0.50 -1.70
CA ALA A 24 -0.22 -0.41 -2.15
C ALA A 24 -0.73 -0.05 -3.55
N GLU A 25 -1.02 1.22 -3.80
CA GLU A 25 -1.41 1.72 -5.13
C GLU A 25 -0.32 1.44 -6.16
N ARG A 26 0.93 1.75 -5.81
CA ARG A 26 2.07 1.53 -6.69
C ARG A 26 2.24 0.06 -7.03
N LEU A 27 2.11 -0.84 -6.05
CA LEU A 27 2.21 -2.28 -6.26
C LEU A 27 1.04 -2.80 -7.10
N LEU A 28 -0.19 -2.35 -6.84
CA LEU A 28 -1.36 -2.72 -7.62
C LEU A 28 -1.26 -2.27 -9.08
N TYR A 29 -0.61 -1.12 -9.35
CA TYR A 29 -0.49 -0.56 -10.69
C TYR A 29 0.73 -1.08 -11.46
N HIS A 30 1.90 -1.17 -10.81
CA HIS A 30 3.17 -1.47 -11.47
C HIS A 30 3.56 -2.94 -11.40
N THR A 31 2.85 -3.77 -10.64
CA THR A 31 3.20 -5.18 -10.50
C THR A 31 2.01 -6.09 -10.78
N PHE A 32 2.32 -7.30 -11.25
CA PHE A 32 1.32 -8.33 -11.45
C PHE A 32 1.02 -9.13 -10.17
N LYS A 33 1.61 -8.75 -9.02
CA LYS A 33 1.47 -9.45 -7.73
C LYS A 33 0.03 -9.55 -7.30
N THR A 34 -0.35 -10.66 -6.71
CA THR A 34 -1.71 -10.84 -6.19
C THR A 34 -1.97 -9.91 -5.00
N VAL A 35 -3.24 -9.59 -4.73
CA VAL A 35 -3.64 -8.80 -3.54
C VAL A 35 -3.09 -9.43 -2.25
N LYS A 36 -3.00 -10.77 -2.21
CA LYS A 36 -2.40 -11.53 -1.11
C LYS A 36 -0.93 -11.17 -0.91
N GLU A 37 -0.12 -11.24 -1.97
CA GLU A 37 1.31 -10.90 -1.89
C GLU A 37 1.54 -9.44 -1.50
N ILE A 38 0.73 -8.54 -2.05
CA ILE A 38 0.80 -7.11 -1.72
C ILE A 38 0.49 -6.88 -0.24
N ALA A 39 -0.53 -7.56 0.31
CA ALA A 39 -0.86 -7.48 1.72
C ALA A 39 0.32 -7.93 2.61
N PHE A 40 0.93 -9.09 2.29
CA PHE A 40 2.10 -9.59 3.03
C PHE A 40 3.31 -8.67 2.91
N GLU A 41 3.58 -8.11 1.74
CA GLU A 41 4.69 -7.19 1.50
C GLU A 41 4.57 -5.88 2.28
N LEU A 42 3.34 -5.41 2.47
CA LEU A 42 3.02 -4.22 3.26
C LEU A 42 2.99 -4.49 4.79
N GLY A 43 3.21 -5.74 5.21
CA GLY A 43 3.23 -6.15 6.61
C GLY A 43 1.86 -6.44 7.21
N PHE A 44 0.83 -6.69 6.39
CA PHE A 44 -0.45 -7.15 6.88
C PHE A 44 -0.44 -8.67 7.10
N GLU A 45 -0.93 -9.10 8.26
CA GLU A 45 -1.05 -10.53 8.58
C GLU A 45 -2.12 -11.22 7.73
N ASN A 46 -3.17 -10.49 7.34
CA ASN A 46 -4.31 -11.04 6.63
C ASN A 46 -4.79 -10.12 5.49
N VAL A 47 -5.06 -10.73 4.34
CA VAL A 47 -5.62 -10.08 3.15
C VAL A 47 -6.93 -9.32 3.42
N PRO A 48 -7.94 -9.87 4.12
CA PRO A 48 -9.18 -9.13 4.38
C PRO A 48 -8.97 -7.85 5.19
N TYR A 49 -7.97 -7.83 6.08
CA TYR A 49 -7.62 -6.62 6.83
C TYR A 49 -7.00 -5.55 5.92
N PHE A 50 -6.10 -5.95 5.02
CA PHE A 50 -5.59 -5.08 3.95
C PHE A 50 -6.70 -4.57 3.05
N SER A 51 -7.61 -5.43 2.58
CA SER A 51 -8.72 -5.03 1.71
C SER A 51 -9.64 -4.01 2.37
N THR A 52 -9.95 -4.19 3.65
CA THR A 52 -10.76 -3.25 4.42
C THR A 52 -10.03 -1.92 4.61
N PHE A 53 -8.75 -1.97 4.95
CA PHE A 53 -7.90 -0.79 5.06
C PHE A 53 -7.84 -0.02 3.72
N PHE A 54 -7.56 -0.70 2.62
CA PHE A 54 -7.45 -0.09 1.30
C PHE A 54 -8.79 0.52 0.88
N LYS A 55 -9.89 -0.23 1.05
CA LYS A 55 -11.24 0.26 0.76
C LYS A 55 -11.63 1.45 1.62
N ALA A 56 -11.30 1.46 2.91
CA ALA A 56 -11.57 2.60 3.78
C ALA A 56 -10.82 3.87 3.36
N ASN A 57 -9.66 3.74 2.72
CA ASN A 57 -8.86 4.90 2.28
C ASN A 57 -9.15 5.32 0.83
N LYS A 58 -9.43 4.38 -0.08
CA LYS A 58 -9.69 4.64 -1.51
C LYS A 58 -11.16 4.61 -1.93
N GLY A 59 -12.04 4.08 -1.10
CA GLY A 59 -13.45 3.86 -1.40
C GLY A 59 -13.76 2.59 -2.20
N MET A 60 -12.75 1.91 -2.75
CA MET A 60 -12.89 0.71 -3.58
C MET A 60 -11.94 -0.40 -3.12
N SER A 61 -12.28 -1.66 -3.41
CA SER A 61 -11.41 -2.78 -3.07
C SER A 61 -10.11 -2.77 -3.90
N PRO A 62 -9.00 -3.34 -3.40
CA PRO A 62 -7.76 -3.43 -4.16
C PRO A 62 -7.91 -4.24 -5.47
N GLU A 63 -8.82 -5.23 -5.49
CA GLU A 63 -9.17 -5.96 -6.71
C GLU A 63 -9.92 -5.08 -7.71
N GLU A 64 -10.89 -4.28 -7.27
CA GLU A 64 -11.58 -3.31 -8.14
C GLU A 64 -10.62 -2.24 -8.65
N PHE A 65 -9.71 -1.74 -7.80
CA PHE A 65 -8.70 -0.78 -8.22
C PHE A 65 -7.84 -1.33 -9.35
N ARG A 66 -7.44 -2.60 -9.26
CA ARG A 66 -6.67 -3.29 -10.32
C ARG A 66 -7.48 -3.51 -11.60
N LYS A 67 -8.79 -3.77 -11.50
CA LYS A 67 -9.67 -3.92 -12.68
C LYS A 67 -9.96 -2.61 -13.40
N ASN A 68 -9.86 -1.48 -12.69
CA ASN A 68 -10.08 -0.13 -13.26
C ASN A 68 -8.80 0.50 -13.85
N CYS A 69 -7.67 -0.22 -13.85
CA CYS A 69 -6.44 0.18 -14.53
C CYS A 69 -6.38 -0.47 -15.91
#